data_AF-A0A3N5JV98-F1
#
_entry.id   AF-A0A3N5JV98-F1
#
_cell.length_a   1.000
_cell.length_b   1.000
_cell.length_c   1.000
_cell.angle_alpha   90.00
_cell.angle_beta   90.00
_cell.angle_gamma   90.00
#
_symmetry.space_group_name_H-M   'P 1'
#
loop_
_entity.id
_entity.type
_entity.pdbx_description
1 polymer ?
#
loop_
_entity_poly.entity_id
_entity_poly.type
_entity_poly.pdbx_seq_one_letter_code
_entity_poly.pdbx_strand_id
1 'polypeptide(L)'
;MNGDQLHENYYAWTWGDALFVVIDPFWYTMTKPFVGNIGGGEPEAGTGDRWDWTLGQTQYNWLRQTLENSTAAYKFVFAHHMTGGSDDYVRKGAYGAPYCEWGGYDENGATWGFDSRHDGWYATVRQLLVETKVSAFFHGHDHQYAYEILDDVIYQSCASGGFTGNGFNLYSEGGNTLKVLPSSDHLRSTRRSRYR
;
A
#
# COMPACT_ATOMS: atom_id res chain seq x y z
N MET A 1 -6.61 27.64 12.54
CA MET A 1 -6.06 26.48 13.26
C MET A 1 -4.56 26.66 13.29
N ASN A 2 -3.97 26.86 14.48
CA ASN A 2 -2.53 27.03 14.64
C ASN A 2 -1.95 25.69 15.12
N GLY A 3 -1.83 24.74 14.20
CA GLY A 3 -1.01 23.54 14.39
C GLY A 3 0.48 23.90 14.32
N ASP A 4 1.34 22.97 14.71
CA ASP A 4 2.81 23.08 14.70
C ASP A 4 3.45 23.26 13.30
N GLN A 5 2.63 23.38 12.25
CA GLN A 5 3.03 23.51 10.85
C GLN A 5 3.75 22.27 10.30
N LEU A 6 3.69 21.13 11.00
CA LEU A 6 4.14 19.85 10.49
C LEU A 6 2.95 19.11 9.89
N HIS A 7 3.03 18.80 8.60
CA HIS A 7 2.07 17.92 7.93
C HIS A 7 2.46 16.46 8.25
N GLU A 8 2.07 15.98 9.44
CA GLU A 8 2.33 14.60 9.92
C GLU A 8 1.46 13.56 9.19
N ASN A 9 1.60 13.44 7.87
CA ASN A 9 0.73 12.58 7.08
C ASN A 9 1.11 11.08 7.13
N TYR A 10 2.29 10.77 7.64
CA TYR A 10 2.77 9.42 7.91
C TYR A 10 3.42 9.36 9.30
N TYR A 11 3.20 8.28 10.03
CA TYR A 11 3.61 8.14 11.43
C TYR A 11 3.67 6.67 11.85
N ALA A 12 4.34 6.39 12.96
CA ALA A 12 4.48 5.04 13.49
C ALA A 12 4.41 5.00 15.01
N TRP A 13 3.91 3.90 15.54
CA TRP A 13 3.90 3.63 16.98
C TRP A 13 4.02 2.15 17.27
N THR A 14 4.42 1.81 18.49
CA THR A 14 4.45 0.42 18.97
C THR A 14 3.36 0.18 19.99
N TRP A 15 2.77 -1.02 19.96
CA TRP A 15 1.87 -1.49 21.00
C TRP A 15 2.07 -2.97 21.28
N GLY A 16 2.64 -3.28 22.44
CA GLY A 16 3.07 -4.64 22.78
C GLY A 16 4.26 -5.07 21.93
N ASP A 17 4.12 -6.19 21.21
CA ASP A 17 5.13 -6.76 20.33
C ASP A 17 4.95 -6.36 18.85
N ALA A 18 4.07 -5.39 18.58
CA ALA A 18 3.72 -4.96 17.24
C ALA A 18 4.12 -3.51 16.97
N LEU A 19 4.68 -3.28 15.78
CA LEU A 19 4.86 -1.96 15.17
C LEU A 19 3.69 -1.69 14.21
N PHE A 20 3.13 -0.49 14.30
CA PHE A 20 2.14 0.03 13.38
C PHE A 20 2.75 1.23 12.64
N VAL A 21 2.63 1.24 11.32
CA VAL A 21 3.20 2.28 10.45
C VAL A 21 2.13 2.72 9.47
N VAL A 22 1.86 4.01 9.41
CA VAL A 22 0.94 4.63 8.44
C VAL A 22 1.77 5.41 7.44
N ILE A 23 1.54 5.17 6.15
CA ILE A 23 2.17 5.88 5.03
C ILE A 23 1.11 6.60 4.19
N ASP A 24 1.52 7.71 3.58
CA ASP A 24 0.72 8.57 2.73
C ASP A 24 1.14 8.42 1.26
N PRO A 25 0.29 7.83 0.38
CA PRO A 25 0.58 7.71 -1.04
C PRO A 25 0.33 8.99 -1.84
N PHE A 26 -0.22 10.04 -1.24
CA PHE A 26 -0.64 11.26 -1.93
C PHE A 26 0.37 12.39 -1.81
N TRP A 27 0.95 12.60 -0.63
CA TRP A 27 1.71 13.82 -0.36
C TRP A 27 2.86 14.10 -1.33
N TYR A 28 3.57 13.04 -1.75
CA TYR A 28 4.69 13.15 -2.69
C TYR A 28 4.29 12.87 -4.14
N THR A 29 3.05 12.44 -4.38
CA THR A 29 2.47 12.31 -5.72
C THR A 29 2.08 13.70 -6.22
N MET A 30 3.06 14.42 -6.77
CA MET A 30 2.90 15.81 -7.20
C MET A 30 2.35 15.97 -8.63
N THR A 31 2.23 14.86 -9.35
CA THR A 31 1.68 14.78 -10.70
C THR A 31 0.51 13.81 -10.68
N LYS A 32 -0.62 14.18 -11.30
CA LYS A 32 -1.82 13.34 -11.37
C LYS A 32 -1.53 12.08 -12.21
N PRO A 33 -1.47 10.87 -11.63
CA PRO A 33 -0.98 9.69 -12.35
C PRO A 33 -1.99 9.08 -13.33
N PHE A 34 -3.28 9.40 -13.19
CA PHE A 34 -4.38 8.77 -13.91
C PHE A 34 -5.10 9.77 -14.81
N VAL A 35 -5.50 9.32 -16.00
CA VAL A 35 -6.24 10.15 -16.93
C VAL A 35 -7.70 10.31 -16.50
N GLY A 36 -8.25 11.50 -16.76
CA GLY A 36 -9.68 11.77 -16.55
C GLY A 36 -10.01 12.09 -15.10
N ASN A 37 -11.26 11.87 -14.69
CA ASN A 37 -11.77 12.36 -13.39
C ASN A 37 -12.23 11.24 -12.45
N ILE A 38 -11.65 10.03 -12.60
CA ILE A 38 -12.06 8.84 -11.83
C ILE A 38 -11.87 9.05 -10.31
N GLY A 39 -10.87 9.83 -9.91
CA GLY A 39 -10.63 10.23 -8.52
C GLY A 39 -11.36 11.49 -8.04
N GLY A 40 -12.03 12.19 -8.96
CA GLY A 40 -12.73 13.44 -8.68
C GLY A 40 -11.82 14.66 -8.50
N GLY A 41 -12.43 15.85 -8.61
CA GLY A 41 -11.91 17.11 -8.06
C GLY A 41 -10.78 17.81 -8.82
N GLU A 42 -9.86 17.07 -9.43
CA GLU A 42 -8.62 17.64 -9.98
C GLU A 42 -8.77 18.11 -11.44
N PRO A 43 -8.50 19.40 -11.75
CA PRO A 43 -8.67 19.96 -13.09
C PRO A 43 -7.62 19.48 -14.11
N GLU A 44 -6.52 18.89 -13.66
CA GLU A 44 -5.43 18.39 -14.51
C GLU A 44 -5.88 17.17 -15.32
N ALA A 45 -5.36 17.04 -16.54
CA ALA A 45 -5.68 15.91 -17.42
C ALA A 45 -5.21 14.55 -16.86
N GLY A 46 -4.09 14.56 -16.14
CA GLY A 46 -3.36 13.37 -15.71
C GLY A 46 -2.45 12.80 -16.80
N THR A 47 -1.42 12.07 -16.40
CA THR A 47 -0.40 11.53 -17.30
C THR A 47 -0.74 10.14 -17.82
N GLY A 48 -1.45 9.34 -17.03
CA GLY A 48 -1.62 7.91 -17.29
C GLY A 48 -0.34 7.12 -17.04
N ASP A 49 0.62 7.68 -16.29
CA ASP A 49 1.87 7.02 -15.93
C ASP A 49 1.80 6.58 -14.47
N ARG A 50 1.71 5.28 -14.24
CA ARG A 50 1.57 4.71 -12.88
C ARG A 50 2.82 4.92 -12.01
N TRP A 51 3.95 5.32 -12.59
CA TRP A 51 5.14 5.73 -11.85
C TRP A 51 5.03 7.09 -11.18
N ASP A 52 4.05 7.92 -11.56
CA ASP A 52 3.83 9.21 -10.89
C ASP A 52 3.30 9.03 -9.46
N TRP A 53 2.69 7.88 -9.16
CA TRP A 53 2.40 7.50 -7.78
C TRP A 53 3.71 7.26 -7.02
N THR A 54 3.96 8.08 -6.00
CA THR A 54 5.21 7.96 -5.24
C THR A 54 5.06 8.33 -3.77
N LEU A 55 5.74 7.57 -2.91
CA LEU A 55 5.97 7.94 -1.52
C LEU A 55 6.96 9.10 -1.43
N GLY A 56 7.74 9.37 -2.47
CA GLY A 56 8.88 10.28 -2.44
C GLY A 56 10.03 9.71 -1.60
N GLN A 57 11.26 10.09 -1.97
CA GLN A 57 12.46 9.52 -1.34
C GLN A 57 12.52 9.81 0.17
N THR A 58 11.98 10.95 0.62
CA THR A 58 11.95 11.33 2.04
C THR A 58 11.10 10.36 2.87
N GLN A 59 9.85 10.11 2.47
CA GLN A 59 8.99 9.18 3.21
C GLN A 59 9.47 7.74 3.05
N TYR A 60 9.94 7.35 1.86
CA TYR A 60 10.52 6.01 1.65
C TYR A 60 11.69 5.74 2.60
N ASN A 61 12.63 6.69 2.70
CA ASN A 61 13.77 6.56 3.61
C ASN A 61 13.34 6.52 5.08
N TRP A 62 12.33 7.32 5.45
CA TRP A 62 11.74 7.26 6.79
C TRP A 62 11.08 5.90 7.06
N LEU A 63 10.31 5.36 6.11
CA LEU A 63 9.67 4.04 6.21
C LEU A 63 10.73 2.96 6.39
N ARG A 64 11.77 2.99 5.56
CA ARG A 64 12.91 2.07 5.63
C ARG A 64 13.56 2.09 7.00
N GLN A 65 13.96 3.27 7.49
CA GLN A 65 14.59 3.41 8.80
C GLN A 65 13.66 2.96 9.93
N THR A 66 12.36 3.23 9.82
CA THR A 66 11.35 2.79 10.81
C THR A 66 11.24 1.27 10.87
N LEU A 67 11.25 0.60 9.71
CA LEU A 67 11.11 -0.86 9.61
C LEU A 67 12.40 -1.61 9.95
N GLU A 68 13.56 -1.13 9.49
CA GLU A 68 14.89 -1.73 9.73
C GLU A 68 15.28 -1.65 11.22
N ASN A 69 14.97 -0.53 11.90
CA ASN A 69 15.33 -0.33 13.30
C ASN A 69 14.35 -0.97 14.30
N SER A 70 13.25 -1.56 13.83
CA SER A 70 12.24 -2.17 14.70
C SER A 70 12.51 -3.65 14.98
N THR A 71 12.50 -4.00 16.26
CA THR A 71 12.60 -5.38 16.77
C THR A 71 11.23 -6.02 17.07
N ALA A 72 10.12 -5.35 16.71
CA ALA A 72 8.77 -5.86 16.91
C ALA A 72 8.58 -7.21 16.18
N ALA A 73 7.91 -8.15 16.83
CA ALA A 73 7.60 -9.47 16.27
C ALA A 73 6.59 -9.38 15.12
N TYR A 74 5.71 -8.38 15.17
CA TYR A 74 4.75 -8.07 14.12
C TYR A 74 4.96 -6.64 13.62
N LYS A 75 4.86 -6.44 12.31
CA LYS A 75 4.90 -5.10 11.70
C LYS A 75 3.72 -4.97 10.76
N PHE A 76 2.92 -3.94 10.96
CA PHE A 76 1.72 -3.66 10.19
C PHE A 76 1.88 -2.31 9.51
N VAL A 77 1.75 -2.28 8.19
CA VAL A 77 1.84 -1.06 7.38
C VAL A 77 0.44 -0.75 6.84
N PHE A 78 0.03 0.51 6.90
CA PHE A 78 -1.30 0.98 6.49
C PHE A 78 -1.14 2.11 5.49
N ALA A 79 -1.91 2.07 4.40
CA ALA A 79 -2.01 3.15 3.43
C ALA A 79 -3.44 3.23 2.88
N HIS A 80 -3.80 4.32 2.20
CA HIS A 80 -5.06 4.34 1.46
C HIS A 80 -5.03 3.35 0.29
N HIS A 81 -3.96 3.43 -0.52
CA HIS A 81 -3.58 2.45 -1.53
C HIS A 81 -2.05 2.41 -1.64
N MET A 82 -1.51 1.43 -2.36
CA MET A 82 -0.08 1.39 -2.69
C MET A 82 0.30 2.49 -3.71
N THR A 83 1.60 2.71 -3.90
CA THR A 83 2.11 3.59 -4.97
C THR A 83 2.42 2.76 -6.21
N GLY A 84 1.62 2.95 -7.28
CA GLY A 84 1.59 2.07 -8.44
C GLY A 84 0.37 1.15 -8.40
N GLY A 85 0.56 -0.17 -8.38
CA GLY A 85 -0.58 -1.13 -8.37
C GLY A 85 -1.19 -1.34 -9.76
N SER A 86 -2.15 -2.25 -9.94
CA SER A 86 -2.46 -2.87 -11.25
C SER A 86 -3.18 -2.02 -12.32
N ASP A 87 -3.49 -0.75 -12.04
CA ASP A 87 -4.30 0.16 -12.86
C ASP A 87 -3.82 1.61 -12.62
N ASP A 88 -4.11 2.53 -13.53
CA ASP A 88 -3.71 3.95 -13.47
C ASP A 88 -4.16 4.61 -12.17
N TYR A 89 -5.38 4.28 -11.74
CA TYR A 89 -5.93 4.76 -10.49
C TYR A 89 -5.81 3.74 -9.36
N VAL A 90 -4.73 2.94 -9.36
CA VAL A 90 -4.32 1.96 -8.35
C VAL A 90 -5.40 0.95 -7.98
N ARG A 91 -5.21 -0.32 -8.29
CA ARG A 91 -6.13 -1.39 -7.87
C ARG A 91 -5.39 -2.61 -7.36
N LYS A 92 -6.08 -3.36 -6.49
CA LYS A 92 -5.66 -4.65 -5.94
C LYS A 92 -4.51 -4.55 -4.95
N GLY A 93 -4.30 -5.61 -4.18
CA GLY A 93 -3.16 -5.79 -3.29
C GLY A 93 -2.05 -6.59 -3.98
N ALA A 94 -1.99 -7.89 -3.69
CA ALA A 94 -0.93 -8.78 -4.15
C ALA A 94 -0.73 -8.77 -5.68
N TYR A 95 -1.81 -8.64 -6.45
CA TYR A 95 -1.72 -8.57 -7.92
C TYR A 95 -1.23 -7.22 -8.44
N GLY A 96 -1.35 -6.14 -7.67
CA GLY A 96 -0.77 -4.83 -8.01
C GLY A 96 0.68 -4.68 -7.55
N ALA A 97 1.08 -5.44 -6.54
CA ALA A 97 2.38 -5.32 -5.88
C ALA A 97 3.63 -5.53 -6.75
N PRO A 98 3.61 -6.23 -7.91
CA PRO A 98 4.79 -6.34 -8.77
C PRO A 98 5.16 -5.06 -9.54
N TYR A 99 4.29 -4.07 -9.62
CA TYR A 99 4.43 -2.97 -10.57
C TYR A 99 4.91 -1.64 -9.95
N CYS A 100 5.52 -0.81 -10.79
CA CYS A 100 5.92 0.59 -10.56
C CYS A 100 6.74 0.76 -9.27
N GLU A 101 6.55 1.86 -8.53
CA GLU A 101 7.31 2.11 -7.29
C GLU A 101 7.22 0.94 -6.30
N TRP A 102 6.05 0.30 -6.23
CA TRP A 102 5.82 -0.79 -5.29
C TRP A 102 6.67 -2.02 -5.57
N GLY A 103 6.75 -2.49 -6.82
CA GLY A 103 7.37 -3.78 -7.16
C GLY A 103 8.42 -3.76 -8.25
N GLY A 104 8.60 -2.63 -8.91
CA GLY A 104 9.72 -2.31 -9.79
C GLY A 104 9.54 -2.60 -11.27
N TYR A 105 8.57 -3.44 -11.66
CA TYR A 105 8.28 -3.67 -13.07
C TYR A 105 7.42 -2.54 -13.65
N ASP A 106 7.67 -2.18 -14.90
CA ASP A 106 6.76 -1.31 -15.66
C ASP A 106 5.37 -1.95 -15.81
N GLU A 107 4.42 -1.15 -16.29
CA GLU A 107 3.02 -1.54 -16.44
C GLU A 107 2.81 -2.78 -17.32
N ASN A 108 3.76 -3.09 -18.21
CA ASN A 108 3.76 -4.29 -19.04
C ASN A 108 4.07 -5.59 -18.26
N GLY A 109 4.53 -5.48 -17.01
CA GLY A 109 4.89 -6.61 -16.14
C GLY A 109 6.13 -7.40 -16.55
N ALA A 110 6.92 -6.89 -17.48
CA ALA A 110 8.08 -7.60 -18.04
C ALA A 110 9.38 -6.78 -17.97
N THR A 111 9.29 -5.45 -18.08
CA THR A 111 10.46 -4.56 -18.04
C THR A 111 10.74 -4.12 -16.60
N TRP A 112 11.96 -4.28 -16.12
CA TRP A 112 12.39 -3.70 -14.84
C TRP A 112 12.66 -2.20 -15.02
N GLY A 113 11.83 -1.35 -14.41
CA GLY A 113 11.90 0.11 -14.53
C GLY A 113 12.49 0.83 -13.30
N PHE A 114 12.49 0.15 -12.14
CA PHE A 114 12.79 0.75 -10.84
C PHE A 114 14.08 1.57 -10.80
N ASP A 115 15.19 1.00 -11.27
CA ASP A 115 16.52 1.62 -11.16
C ASP A 115 16.60 2.96 -11.91
N SER A 116 15.79 3.12 -12.96
CA SER A 116 15.74 4.37 -13.74
C SER A 116 14.76 5.39 -13.16
N ARG A 117 13.68 4.93 -12.51
CA ARG A 117 12.61 5.77 -11.96
C ARG A 117 12.90 6.25 -10.54
N HIS A 118 13.68 5.49 -9.78
CA HIS A 118 14.01 5.75 -8.39
C HIS A 118 15.53 5.60 -8.14
N ASP A 119 16.34 6.32 -8.91
CA ASP A 119 17.80 6.32 -8.72
C ASP A 119 18.16 6.69 -7.26
N GLY A 120 19.10 5.92 -6.68
CA GLY A 120 19.51 6.06 -5.29
C GLY A 120 18.54 5.52 -4.23
N TRP A 121 17.43 4.89 -4.61
CA TRP A 121 16.62 4.12 -3.66
C TRP A 121 17.29 2.78 -3.35
N TYR A 122 17.06 2.26 -2.15
CA TYR A 122 17.68 1.02 -1.71
C TYR A 122 17.06 -0.21 -2.38
N ALA A 123 15.73 -0.24 -2.46
CA ALA A 123 14.92 -1.33 -3.04
C ALA A 123 13.49 -0.84 -3.29
N THR A 124 12.69 -1.62 -4.03
CA THR A 124 11.25 -1.37 -4.16
C THR A 124 10.55 -1.41 -2.81
N VAL A 125 9.34 -0.83 -2.69
CA VAL A 125 8.57 -0.90 -1.44
C VAL A 125 8.29 -2.35 -1.05
N ARG A 126 7.86 -3.19 -1.99
CA ARG A 126 7.62 -4.63 -1.78
C ARG A 126 8.87 -5.34 -1.23
N GLN A 127 10.04 -5.13 -1.82
CA GLN A 127 11.28 -5.74 -1.33
C GLN A 127 11.58 -5.29 0.11
N LEU A 128 11.45 -3.99 0.40
CA LEU A 128 11.63 -3.46 1.74
C LEU A 128 10.67 -4.11 2.75
N LEU A 129 9.39 -4.28 2.40
CA LEU A 129 8.41 -4.95 3.27
C LEU A 129 8.80 -6.41 3.55
N VAL A 130 9.27 -7.14 2.54
CA VAL A 130 9.71 -8.53 2.66
C VAL A 130 10.96 -8.65 3.52
N GLU A 131 12.01 -7.88 3.22
CA GLU A 131 13.30 -7.93 3.92
C GLU A 131 13.17 -7.55 5.40
N THR A 132 12.29 -6.60 5.70
CA THR A 132 12.01 -6.16 7.07
C THR A 132 10.95 -7.00 7.78
N LYS A 133 10.43 -8.05 7.13
CA LYS A 133 9.46 -9.03 7.67
C LYS A 133 8.15 -8.38 8.09
N VAL A 134 7.61 -7.50 7.25
CA VAL A 134 6.27 -6.93 7.44
C VAL A 134 5.23 -8.05 7.41
N SER A 135 4.39 -8.09 8.45
CA SER A 135 3.39 -9.15 8.61
C SER A 135 2.18 -8.92 7.72
N ALA A 136 1.73 -7.66 7.61
CA ALA A 136 0.64 -7.30 6.73
C ALA A 136 0.73 -5.84 6.29
N PHE A 137 0.41 -5.60 5.02
CA PHE A 137 0.06 -4.31 4.45
C PHE A 137 -1.46 -4.22 4.33
N PHE A 138 -2.05 -3.21 4.94
CA PHE A 138 -3.48 -2.91 4.89
C PHE A 138 -3.73 -1.74 3.96
N HIS A 139 -4.69 -1.91 3.04
CA HIS A 139 -5.11 -0.84 2.16
C HIS A 139 -6.63 -0.79 2.01
N GLY A 140 -7.14 0.37 1.60
CA GLY A 140 -8.55 0.57 1.28
C GLY A 140 -8.75 0.68 -0.22
N HIS A 141 -9.41 1.78 -0.62
CA HIS A 141 -9.61 2.25 -1.99
C HIS A 141 -10.52 1.38 -2.88
N ASP A 142 -10.38 0.06 -2.83
CA ASP A 142 -11.15 -0.87 -3.66
C ASP A 142 -12.53 -1.23 -3.08
N HIS A 143 -12.79 -0.77 -1.85
CA HIS A 143 -14.05 -0.91 -1.13
C HIS A 143 -14.52 -2.35 -0.96
N GLN A 144 -13.62 -3.33 -0.95
CA GLN A 144 -13.93 -4.76 -0.82
C GLN A 144 -12.96 -5.40 0.18
N TYR A 145 -13.39 -6.41 0.92
CA TYR A 145 -12.46 -7.20 1.74
C TYR A 145 -11.81 -8.27 0.88
N ALA A 146 -10.48 -8.25 0.83
CA ALA A 146 -9.68 -9.29 0.19
C ALA A 146 -8.47 -9.63 1.06
N TYR A 147 -8.30 -10.91 1.35
CA TYR A 147 -7.14 -11.45 2.04
C TYR A 147 -6.22 -12.10 1.01
N GLU A 148 -5.09 -11.44 0.74
CA GLU A 148 -4.11 -11.89 -0.23
C GLU A 148 -2.74 -12.12 0.43
N ILE A 149 -1.93 -13.01 -0.12
CA ILE A 149 -0.55 -13.26 0.34
C ILE A 149 0.39 -13.21 -0.85
N LEU A 150 1.50 -12.48 -0.69
CA LEU A 150 2.62 -12.45 -1.63
C LEU A 150 3.93 -12.31 -0.87
N ASP A 151 4.90 -13.19 -1.16
CA ASP A 151 6.23 -13.22 -0.52
C ASP A 151 6.18 -13.19 1.02
N ASP A 152 5.29 -14.00 1.59
CA ASP A 152 5.03 -14.05 3.04
C ASP A 152 4.49 -12.75 3.67
N VAL A 153 4.18 -11.73 2.87
CA VAL A 153 3.48 -10.51 3.30
C VAL A 153 1.99 -10.63 2.97
N ILE A 154 1.15 -10.36 3.97
CA ILE A 154 -0.30 -10.27 3.75
C ILE A 154 -0.63 -8.93 3.11
N TYR A 155 -1.38 -8.94 2.01
CA TYR A 155 -2.02 -7.76 1.44
C TYR A 155 -3.51 -7.82 1.76
N GLN A 156 -3.92 -7.02 2.74
CA GLN A 156 -5.29 -6.99 3.23
C GLN A 156 -6.01 -5.75 2.67
N SER A 157 -6.90 -5.97 1.72
CA SER A 157 -7.86 -4.93 1.31
C SER A 157 -8.98 -4.83 2.33
N CYS A 158 -9.30 -3.61 2.72
CA CYS A 158 -10.34 -3.26 3.68
C CYS A 158 -11.47 -2.53 2.97
N ALA A 159 -12.70 -2.97 3.23
CA ALA A 159 -13.87 -2.32 2.66
C ALA A 159 -14.11 -0.90 3.24
N SER A 160 -14.82 -0.08 2.47
CA SER A 160 -15.34 1.19 2.98
C SER A 160 -16.54 0.91 3.88
N GLY A 161 -16.56 1.47 5.09
CA GLY A 161 -17.65 1.25 6.06
C GLY A 161 -19.03 1.76 5.60
N GLY A 162 -19.09 2.54 4.52
CA GLY A 162 -20.36 3.00 3.91
C GLY A 162 -20.82 2.18 2.71
N PHE A 163 -20.04 1.19 2.25
CA PHE A 163 -20.38 0.39 1.07
C PHE A 163 -21.12 -0.90 1.46
N THR A 164 -22.05 -1.32 0.60
CA THR A 164 -22.76 -2.60 0.70
C THR A 164 -22.47 -3.46 -0.53
N GLY A 165 -22.77 -4.76 -0.47
CA GLY A 165 -22.50 -5.67 -1.58
C GLY A 165 -21.01 -5.96 -1.75
N ASN A 166 -20.52 -6.10 -2.98
CA ASN A 166 -19.13 -6.51 -3.26
C ASN A 166 -18.16 -5.34 -3.50
N GLY A 167 -18.52 -4.12 -3.12
CA GLY A 167 -17.67 -2.95 -3.36
C GLY A 167 -17.46 -2.74 -4.87
N PHE A 168 -16.20 -2.57 -5.29
CA PHE A 168 -15.86 -2.51 -6.71
C PHE A 168 -15.77 -3.88 -7.40
N ASN A 169 -15.93 -4.97 -6.65
CA ASN A 169 -15.97 -6.34 -7.17
C ASN A 169 -14.74 -6.70 -8.02
N LEU A 170 -13.54 -6.40 -7.51
CA LEU A 170 -12.27 -6.50 -8.23
C LEU A 170 -11.48 -7.77 -7.93
N TYR A 171 -11.90 -8.52 -6.91
CA TYR A 171 -11.19 -9.68 -6.40
C TYR A 171 -11.95 -10.97 -6.67
N SER A 172 -11.20 -12.03 -6.95
CA SER A 172 -11.70 -13.40 -7.06
C SER A 172 -10.77 -14.33 -6.29
N GLU A 173 -11.33 -15.28 -5.53
CA GLU A 173 -10.54 -16.27 -4.81
C GLU A 173 -9.74 -17.15 -5.80
N GLY A 174 -8.46 -17.38 -5.51
CA GLY A 174 -7.51 -18.11 -6.35
C GLY A 174 -6.14 -17.44 -6.40
N GLY A 175 -5.10 -18.23 -6.72
CA GLY A 175 -3.73 -17.75 -6.76
C GLY A 175 -3.29 -17.14 -5.42
N ASN A 176 -2.99 -15.83 -5.42
CA ASN A 176 -2.57 -15.10 -4.22
C ASN A 176 -3.75 -14.65 -3.35
N THR A 177 -4.99 -14.68 -3.84
CA THR A 177 -6.19 -14.25 -3.11
C THR A 177 -6.83 -15.45 -2.41
N LEU A 178 -6.73 -15.49 -1.09
CA LEU A 178 -7.22 -16.61 -0.27
C LEU A 178 -8.67 -16.47 0.15
N LYS A 179 -9.14 -15.23 0.34
CA LYS A 179 -10.53 -14.96 0.74
C LYS A 179 -10.99 -13.63 0.19
N VAL A 180 -12.22 -13.61 -0.32
CA VAL A 180 -12.94 -12.38 -0.67
C VAL A 180 -14.25 -12.33 0.11
N LEU A 181 -14.56 -11.18 0.70
CA LEU A 181 -15.79 -10.97 1.44
C LEU A 181 -16.50 -9.68 0.96
N PRO A 182 -17.85 -9.64 1.06
CA PRO A 182 -18.63 -8.42 0.79
C PRO A 182 -18.22 -7.25 1.70
N SER A 183 -18.48 -6.02 1.27
CA SER A 183 -18.08 -4.78 1.94
C SER A 183 -18.75 -4.54 3.29
N SER A 184 -19.91 -5.14 3.52
CA SER A 184 -20.70 -4.95 4.74
C SER A 184 -20.22 -5.88 5.85
N ASP A 185 -19.22 -5.49 6.64
CA ASP A 185 -18.91 -6.08 7.96
C ASP A 185 -17.76 -5.33 8.66
N HIS A 186 -17.10 -6.00 9.63
CA HIS A 186 -15.85 -5.60 10.27
C HIS A 186 -14.75 -6.67 10.07
N LEU A 187 -13.50 -6.23 10.01
CA LEU A 187 -12.34 -7.13 10.01
C LEU A 187 -11.89 -7.39 11.46
N ARG A 188 -11.79 -8.66 11.84
CA ARG A 188 -11.16 -9.06 13.11
C ARG A 188 -9.77 -9.62 12.85
N SER A 189 -8.74 -8.86 13.22
CA SER A 189 -7.35 -9.35 13.25
C SER A 189 -7.03 -9.88 14.65
N THR A 190 -6.52 -11.11 14.74
CA THR A 190 -6.09 -11.71 16.01
C THR A 190 -4.64 -12.14 15.92
N ARG A 191 -3.81 -11.66 16.86
CA ARG A 191 -2.49 -12.24 17.12
C ARG A 191 -2.58 -13.28 18.22
N ARG A 192 -1.84 -14.38 18.07
CA ARG A 192 -1.70 -15.39 19.12
C ARG A 192 -0.30 -15.30 19.68
N SER A 193 -0.15 -14.65 20.84
CA SER A 193 1.10 -14.72 21.60
C SER A 193 1.33 -16.17 22.01
N ARG A 194 2.36 -16.80 21.45
CA ARG A 194 2.89 -18.05 22.01
C ARG A 194 3.89 -17.65 23.09
N TYR A 195 3.42 -17.51 24.32
CA TYR A 195 4.32 -17.50 25.46
C TYR A 195 5.08 -18.83 25.50
N ARG A 196 6.41 -18.76 25.46
CA ARG A 196 7.33 -19.76 26.01
C ARG A 196 8.10 -19.08 27.13
#